data_AF-A0A3Q3MKG6-F1
#
_entry.id   AF-A0A3Q3MKG6-F1
#
_cell.length_a   1.000
_cell.length_b   1.000
_cell.length_c   1.000
_cell.angle_alpha   90.00
_cell.angle_beta   90.00
_cell.angle_gamma   90.00
#
_symmetry.space_group_name_H-M   'P 1'
#
loop_
_entity.id
_entity.type
_entity.pdbx_description
1 polymer ?
#
loop_
_entity_poly.entity_id
_entity_poly.type
_entity_poly.pdbx_seq_one_letter_code
_entity_poly.pdbx_strand_id
1 'polypeptide(L)'
;MSVFSSTWWSAGGTAGNMAVAVRTLCCSALRGCSRQLSTTCGLQAGEKWRKEHGLAPGGTEYGPLTDLPDWSFADGRPAPPLKGQLRRRQEREVLARRIVMLNSEVDRGIEMWKVKQEEATRMEQHKKSVLLKPKGKLIMNKKKPQLETN
;
A
#
# COMPACT_ATOMS: atom_id res chain seq x y z
N MET A 1 26.99 44.66 -32.41
CA MET A 1 26.50 43.83 -33.53
C MET A 1 25.31 43.07 -32.98
N SER A 2 24.08 43.61 -33.07
CA SER A 2 23.18 43.47 -34.23
C SER A 2 23.04 42.02 -34.70
N VAL A 3 21.87 41.42 -34.92
CA VAL A 3 20.45 41.82 -34.82
C VAL A 3 19.70 40.59 -35.39
N PHE A 4 18.56 40.23 -34.80
CA PHE A 4 17.45 39.47 -35.42
C PHE A 4 17.69 37.97 -35.75
N SER A 5 16.70 37.07 -35.63
CA SER A 5 15.33 37.23 -36.11
C SER A 5 14.30 36.40 -35.34
N SER A 6 13.35 37.10 -34.73
CA SER A 6 11.90 36.80 -34.73
C SER A 6 11.46 36.47 -36.17
N THR A 7 10.46 35.66 -36.49
CA THR A 7 9.03 35.87 -36.22
C THR A 7 8.23 34.75 -36.92
N TRP A 8 7.06 34.44 -36.34
CA TRP A 8 5.76 34.22 -37.00
C TRP A 8 5.55 33.06 -38.00
N TRP A 9 4.55 32.21 -37.71
CA TRP A 9 3.21 32.48 -38.26
C TRP A 9 2.09 31.89 -37.38
N SER A 10 1.11 32.75 -37.13
CA SER A 10 -0.23 32.56 -36.59
C SER A 10 -1.23 32.03 -37.62
N ALA A 11 -2.18 31.20 -37.19
CA ALA A 11 -3.59 31.14 -37.64
C ALA A 11 -4.25 29.98 -36.86
N GLY A 12 -5.33 30.13 -36.08
CA GLY A 12 -6.55 30.87 -36.35
C GLY A 12 -7.64 29.87 -36.76
N GLY A 13 -8.66 29.64 -35.93
CA GLY A 13 -9.75 28.72 -36.27
C GLY A 13 -10.75 28.45 -35.14
N THR A 14 -11.67 29.38 -34.94
CA THR A 14 -12.90 29.26 -34.14
C THR A 14 -13.96 28.41 -34.86
N ALA A 15 -14.56 27.43 -34.15
CA ALA A 15 -15.93 26.95 -34.33
C ALA A 15 -16.23 26.04 -33.11
N GLY A 16 -17.25 26.23 -32.28
CA GLY A 16 -18.61 26.61 -32.63
C GLY A 16 -19.45 25.34 -32.76
N ASN A 17 -20.06 24.94 -31.64
CA ASN A 17 -21.21 24.03 -31.50
C ASN A 17 -21.07 22.57 -31.96
N MET A 18 -21.28 21.64 -31.02
CA MET A 18 -22.40 20.69 -31.11
C MET A 18 -22.81 20.29 -29.69
N ALA A 19 -23.86 20.93 -29.19
CA ALA A 19 -24.62 20.43 -28.07
C ALA A 19 -25.13 19.02 -28.42
N VAL A 20 -24.69 18.02 -27.66
CA VAL A 20 -25.26 16.68 -27.74
C VAL A 20 -26.68 16.80 -27.20
N ALA A 21 -27.65 16.78 -28.11
CA ALA A 21 -29.05 16.62 -27.79
C ALA A 21 -29.22 15.24 -27.16
N VAL A 22 -29.08 15.17 -25.83
CA VAL A 22 -29.55 14.03 -25.04
C VAL A 22 -31.05 13.98 -25.25
N ARG A 23 -31.49 13.08 -26.13
CA ARG A 23 -32.89 12.72 -26.29
C ARG A 23 -33.35 12.07 -24.98
N THR A 24 -33.81 12.89 -24.05
CA THR A 24 -34.48 12.44 -22.84
C THR A 24 -35.77 11.76 -23.29
N LEU A 25 -35.74 10.43 -23.28
CA LEU A 25 -36.89 9.60 -23.57
C LEU A 25 -38.03 9.98 -22.61
N CYS A 26 -39.21 10.17 -23.17
CA CYS A 26 -40.43 10.55 -22.48
C CYS A 26 -40.80 9.51 -21.40
N CYS A 27 -40.48 9.79 -20.13
CA CYS A 27 -40.99 9.05 -18.97
C CYS A 27 -42.24 9.75 -18.43
N SER A 28 -43.36 9.70 -19.17
CA SER A 28 -44.62 10.35 -18.74
C SER A 28 -45.75 9.39 -18.36
N ALA A 29 -45.48 8.09 -18.17
CA ALA A 29 -46.50 7.10 -17.78
C ALA A 29 -46.08 6.15 -16.65
N LEU A 30 -45.35 6.65 -15.63
CA LEU A 30 -45.13 5.93 -14.37
C LEU A 30 -45.59 6.77 -13.17
N ARG A 31 -46.83 7.28 -13.20
CA ARG A 31 -47.44 7.99 -12.06
C ARG A 31 -48.21 7.09 -11.08
N GLY A 32 -47.90 5.79 -11.03
CA GLY A 32 -48.66 4.84 -10.21
C GLY A 32 -47.85 3.73 -9.53
N CYS A 33 -46.51 3.84 -9.51
CA CYS A 33 -45.67 2.83 -8.87
C CYS A 33 -44.57 3.53 -8.05
N SER A 34 -44.94 4.11 -6.92
CA SER A 34 -43.98 4.42 -5.85
C SER A 34 -43.56 3.12 -5.16
N ARG A 35 -42.95 2.19 -5.91
CA ARG A 35 -42.11 1.18 -5.26
C ARG A 35 -40.93 1.95 -4.69
N GLN A 36 -40.97 2.15 -3.38
CA GLN A 36 -39.87 2.72 -2.62
C GLN A 36 -38.65 1.82 -2.85
N LEU A 37 -37.79 2.21 -3.77
CA LEU A 37 -36.49 1.56 -3.92
C LEU A 37 -35.68 1.96 -2.69
N SER A 38 -35.56 1.04 -1.75
CA SER A 38 -34.69 1.24 -0.60
C SER A 38 -33.25 1.27 -1.12
N THR A 39 -32.59 2.43 -0.99
CA THR A 39 -31.16 2.59 -1.30
C THR A 39 -30.28 2.22 -0.10
N THR A 40 -30.87 1.72 0.99
CA THR A 40 -30.11 1.22 2.12
C THR A 40 -29.27 0.03 1.67
N CYS A 41 -27.98 0.01 2.06
CA CYS A 41 -27.12 -1.11 1.72
C CYS A 41 -27.72 -2.41 2.29
N GLY A 42 -27.76 -3.47 1.49
CA GLY A 42 -28.14 -4.79 1.98
C GLY A 42 -27.10 -5.24 3.01
N LEU A 43 -27.45 -5.21 4.29
CA LEU A 43 -26.62 -5.81 5.34
C LEU A 43 -26.58 -7.32 5.12
N GLN A 44 -25.39 -7.88 5.01
CA GLN A 44 -25.25 -9.34 4.91
C GLN A 44 -25.57 -9.98 6.25
N ALA A 45 -26.65 -10.75 6.29
CA ALA A 45 -27.02 -11.49 7.49
C ALA A 45 -25.88 -12.44 7.91
N GLY A 46 -25.53 -12.40 9.20
CA GLY A 46 -24.50 -13.26 9.79
C GLY A 46 -23.05 -12.84 9.51
N GLU A 47 -22.80 -11.67 8.91
CA GLU A 47 -21.43 -11.18 8.63
C GLU A 47 -20.55 -11.11 9.89
N LYS A 48 -21.09 -10.58 11.00
CA LYS A 48 -20.36 -10.46 12.27
C LYS A 48 -19.87 -11.82 12.77
N TRP A 49 -20.78 -12.78 12.85
CA TRP A 49 -20.47 -14.15 13.27
C TRP A 49 -19.42 -14.79 12.34
N ARG A 50 -19.54 -14.61 11.01
CA ARG A 50 -18.54 -15.13 10.05
C ARG A 50 -17.15 -14.55 10.31
N LYS A 51 -17.04 -13.23 10.50
CA LYS A 51 -15.76 -12.56 10.78
C LYS A 51 -15.15 -13.04 12.10
N GLU A 52 -15.97 -13.18 13.14
CA GLU A 52 -15.55 -13.71 14.45
C GLU A 52 -14.97 -15.13 14.33
N HIS A 53 -15.44 -15.92 13.35
CA HIS A 53 -14.98 -17.28 13.09
C HIS A 53 -13.95 -17.37 11.96
N GLY A 54 -13.39 -16.24 11.50
CA GLY A 54 -12.36 -16.22 10.44
C GLY A 54 -12.87 -16.65 9.06
N LEU A 55 -14.17 -16.52 8.79
CA LEU A 55 -14.79 -16.82 7.49
C LEU A 55 -14.97 -15.56 6.65
N ALA A 56 -15.14 -15.76 5.34
CA ALA A 56 -15.45 -14.68 4.41
C ALA A 56 -16.78 -14.00 4.79
N PRO A 57 -16.85 -12.65 4.84
CA PRO A 57 -18.08 -11.92 5.17
C PRO A 57 -19.24 -12.23 4.23
N GLY A 58 -18.98 -12.24 2.92
CA GLY A 58 -19.99 -12.56 1.91
C GLY A 58 -20.19 -14.03 1.59
N GLY A 59 -19.40 -14.93 2.19
CA GLY A 59 -19.47 -16.38 1.93
C GLY A 59 -19.02 -16.84 0.53
N THR A 60 -18.97 -15.94 -0.45
CA THR A 60 -18.61 -16.26 -1.86
C THR A 60 -17.16 -15.91 -2.20
N GLU A 61 -16.44 -15.17 -1.36
CA GLU A 61 -15.10 -14.65 -1.69
C GLU A 61 -14.03 -15.74 -1.74
N TYR A 62 -13.97 -16.54 -0.67
CA TYR A 62 -13.05 -17.65 -0.51
C TYR A 62 -13.71 -18.72 0.36
N GLY A 63 -13.26 -19.96 0.21
CA GLY A 63 -13.78 -21.10 0.96
C GLY A 63 -14.28 -22.22 0.06
N PRO A 64 -14.69 -23.35 0.66
CA PRO A 64 -15.01 -24.57 -0.08
C PRO A 64 -16.15 -24.36 -1.09
N LEU A 65 -17.10 -23.49 -0.79
CA LEU A 65 -18.23 -23.20 -1.69
C LEU A 65 -17.79 -22.56 -3.02
N THR A 66 -16.69 -21.80 -3.04
CA THR A 66 -16.25 -21.06 -4.25
C THR A 66 -14.95 -21.60 -4.84
N ASP A 67 -14.10 -22.21 -4.03
CA ASP A 67 -12.79 -22.70 -4.46
C ASP A 67 -12.84 -24.17 -4.95
N LEU A 68 -13.84 -24.97 -4.54
CA LEU A 68 -14.02 -26.33 -5.04
C LEU A 68 -14.69 -26.35 -6.43
N PRO A 69 -14.48 -27.41 -7.22
CA PRO A 69 -15.18 -27.59 -8.49
C PRO A 69 -16.65 -27.99 -8.25
N ASP A 70 -17.57 -27.36 -8.99
CA ASP A 70 -19.01 -27.62 -8.88
C ASP A 70 -19.43 -29.02 -9.40
N TRP A 71 -18.58 -29.66 -10.20
CA TRP A 71 -18.83 -30.97 -10.79
C TRP A 71 -17.53 -31.73 -11.08
N SER A 72 -17.64 -33.03 -11.37
CA SER A 72 -16.55 -33.87 -11.84
C SER A 72 -17.08 -34.91 -12.84
N PHE A 73 -16.20 -35.54 -13.62
CA PHE A 73 -16.61 -36.62 -14.51
C PHE A 73 -17.00 -37.86 -13.70
N ALA A 74 -17.95 -38.66 -14.19
CA ALA A 74 -18.37 -39.91 -13.52
C ALA A 74 -17.20 -40.90 -13.32
N ASP A 75 -16.21 -40.86 -14.22
CA ASP A 75 -14.99 -41.66 -14.15
C ASP A 75 -14.03 -41.21 -13.02
N GLY A 76 -14.34 -40.13 -12.31
CA GLY A 76 -13.49 -39.53 -11.28
C GLY A 76 -12.42 -38.57 -11.81
N ARG A 77 -12.41 -38.28 -13.12
CA ARG A 77 -11.51 -37.25 -13.67
C ARG A 77 -11.91 -35.87 -13.12
N PRO A 78 -10.94 -35.00 -12.76
CA PRO A 78 -11.24 -33.67 -12.27
C PRO A 78 -11.85 -32.81 -13.39
N ALA A 79 -12.76 -31.91 -13.01
CA ALA A 79 -13.26 -30.92 -13.95
C ALA A 79 -12.14 -29.96 -14.38
N PRO A 80 -12.17 -29.48 -15.64
CA PRO A 80 -11.26 -28.42 -16.07
C PRO A 80 -11.46 -27.16 -15.20
N PRO A 81 -10.38 -26.42 -14.88
CA PRO A 81 -10.46 -25.29 -13.97
C PRO A 81 -11.28 -24.15 -14.56
N LEU A 82 -12.10 -23.51 -13.72
CA LEU A 82 -12.93 -22.39 -14.14
C LEU A 82 -12.07 -21.13 -14.36
N LYS A 83 -12.44 -20.30 -15.34
CA LYS A 83 -11.73 -19.03 -15.63
C LYS A 83 -11.59 -18.14 -14.38
N GLY A 84 -12.63 -18.07 -13.55
CA GLY A 84 -12.62 -17.31 -12.30
C GLY A 84 -11.70 -17.89 -11.23
N GLN A 85 -11.52 -19.22 -11.17
CA GLN A 85 -10.56 -19.86 -10.27
C GLN A 85 -9.12 -19.58 -10.71
N LEU A 86 -8.85 -19.65 -12.02
CA LEU A 86 -7.53 -19.32 -12.58
C LEU A 86 -7.14 -17.87 -12.29
N ARG A 87 -8.06 -16.92 -12.54
CA ARG A 87 -7.84 -15.50 -12.22
C ARG A 87 -7.53 -15.29 -10.74
N ARG A 88 -8.35 -15.85 -9.84
CA ARG A 88 -8.13 -15.74 -8.39
C ARG A 88 -6.80 -16.34 -7.94
N ARG A 89 -6.38 -17.47 -8.54
CA ARG A 89 -5.07 -18.07 -8.26
C ARG A 89 -3.93 -17.14 -8.67
N GLN A 90 -4.01 -16.56 -9.87
CA GLN A 90 -3.01 -15.61 -10.35
C GLN A 90 -2.91 -14.37 -9.46
N GLU A 91 -4.05 -13.80 -9.07
CA GLU A 91 -4.10 -12.63 -8.18
C GLU A 91 -3.49 -12.93 -6.80
N ARG A 92 -3.81 -14.10 -6.22
CA ARG A 92 -3.23 -14.57 -4.95
C ARG A 92 -1.72 -14.77 -5.06
N GLU A 93 -1.24 -15.30 -6.18
CA GLU A 93 0.20 -15.47 -6.42
C GLU A 93 0.93 -14.13 -6.53
N VAL A 94 0.38 -13.17 -7.29
CA VAL A 94 0.94 -11.82 -7.43
C VAL A 94 0.99 -11.13 -6.06
N LEU A 95 -0.06 -11.26 -5.25
CA LEU A 95 -0.10 -10.71 -3.91
C LEU A 95 0.97 -11.34 -3.01
N ALA A 96 1.10 -12.67 -3.02
CA ALA A 96 2.10 -13.37 -2.21
C ALA A 96 3.52 -12.95 -2.57
N ARG A 97 3.84 -12.86 -3.87
CA ARG A 97 5.14 -12.37 -4.35
C ARG A 97 5.45 -10.96 -3.83
N ARG A 98 4.46 -10.07 -3.86
CA ARG A 98 4.61 -8.70 -3.36
C ARG A 98 4.86 -8.65 -1.85
N ILE A 99 4.14 -9.45 -1.07
CA ILE A 99 4.33 -9.52 0.39
C ILE A 99 5.76 -9.95 0.71
N VAL A 100 6.26 -11.00 0.06
CA VAL A 100 7.63 -11.50 0.27
C VAL A 100 8.66 -10.44 -0.10
N MET A 101 8.47 -9.77 -1.24
CA MET A 101 9.37 -8.70 -1.69
C MET A 101 9.44 -7.57 -0.66
N LEU A 102 8.29 -7.04 -0.21
CA LEU A 102 8.24 -5.93 0.75
C LEU A 102 8.85 -6.32 2.10
N ASN A 103 8.59 -7.52 2.59
CA ASN A 103 9.22 -8.01 3.83
C ASN A 103 10.74 -8.02 3.70
N SER A 104 11.27 -8.49 2.57
CA SER A 104 12.72 -8.49 2.33
C SER A 104 13.34 -7.09 2.29
N GLU A 105 12.60 -6.08 1.82
CA GLU A 105 13.08 -4.69 1.83
C GLU A 105 13.12 -4.13 3.25
N VAL A 106 12.11 -4.42 4.06
CA VAL A 106 12.06 -4.04 5.46
C VAL A 106 13.21 -4.68 6.24
N ASP A 107 13.44 -5.98 6.05
CA ASP A 107 14.50 -6.72 6.72
C ASP A 107 15.89 -6.14 6.39
N ARG A 108 16.16 -5.89 5.11
CA ARG A 108 17.41 -5.21 4.68
C ARG A 108 17.54 -3.83 5.30
N GLY A 109 16.44 -3.07 5.39
CA GLY A 109 16.42 -1.76 6.05
C GLY A 109 16.85 -1.84 7.52
N ILE A 110 16.33 -2.83 8.24
CA ILE A 110 16.66 -3.07 9.65
C ILE A 110 18.13 -3.49 9.80
N GLU A 111 18.63 -4.37 8.95
CA GLU A 111 20.03 -4.82 8.97
C GLU A 111 21.00 -3.66 8.73
N MET A 112 20.77 -2.87 7.68
CA MET A 112 21.60 -1.70 7.38
C MET A 112 21.59 -0.68 8.53
N TRP A 113 20.43 -0.46 9.15
CA TRP A 113 20.32 0.45 10.29
C TRP A 113 21.11 -0.04 11.50
N LYS A 114 21.05 -1.33 11.81
CA LYS A 114 21.83 -1.95 12.89
C LYS A 114 23.34 -1.81 12.65
N VAL A 115 23.80 -2.15 11.45
CA VAL A 115 25.22 -2.02 11.07
C VAL A 115 25.69 -0.57 11.23
N LYS A 116 24.91 0.39 10.74
CA LYS A 116 25.24 1.82 10.87
C LYS A 116 25.35 2.27 12.33
N GLN A 117 24.50 1.74 13.21
CA GLN A 117 24.51 2.07 14.62
C GLN A 117 25.74 1.46 15.33
N GLU A 118 26.11 0.23 15.00
CA GLU A 118 27.33 -0.42 15.48
C GLU A 118 28.58 0.32 15.00
N GLU A 119 28.65 0.71 13.73
CA GLU A 119 29.74 1.51 13.19
C GLU A 119 29.87 2.87 13.88
N ALA A 120 28.76 3.56 14.13
CA ALA A 120 28.77 4.84 14.85
C ALA A 120 29.35 4.68 16.25
N THR A 121 28.91 3.67 17.01
CA THR A 121 29.44 3.40 18.36
C THR A 121 30.92 3.01 18.33
N ARG A 122 31.34 2.18 17.36
CA ARG A 122 32.73 1.79 17.16
C ARG A 122 33.62 2.99 16.82
N MET A 123 33.14 3.88 15.94
CA MET A 123 33.86 5.10 15.58
C MET A 123 33.99 6.07 16.77
N GLU A 124 32.96 6.19 17.61
CA GLU A 124 33.04 6.96 18.84
C GLU A 124 34.05 6.38 19.83
N GLN A 125 34.05 5.06 20.02
CA GLN A 125 35.04 4.37 20.86
C GLN A 125 36.46 4.58 20.32
N HIS A 126 36.64 4.43 19.00
CA HIS A 126 37.90 4.67 18.34
C HIS A 126 38.38 6.12 18.56
N LYS A 127 37.51 7.12 18.33
CA LYS A 127 37.81 8.54 18.59
C LYS A 127 38.22 8.79 20.04
N LYS A 128 37.54 8.16 21.01
CA LYS A 128 37.91 8.26 22.44
C LYS A 128 39.27 7.65 22.73
N SER A 129 39.60 6.52 22.12
CA SER A 129 40.89 5.83 22.32
C SER A 129 42.08 6.58 21.71
N VAL A 130 41.87 7.27 20.58
CA VAL A 130 42.89 8.08 19.89
C VAL A 130 43.05 9.47 20.52
N LEU A 131 42.13 9.87 21.41
CA LEU A 131 42.17 11.19 22.01
C LEU A 131 43.47 11.40 22.80
N LEU A 132 44.13 12.53 22.55
CA LEU A 132 45.32 12.92 23.29
C LEU A 132 45.00 13.15 24.77
N LYS A 133 46.03 12.96 25.62
CA LYS A 133 45.92 13.26 27.06
C LYS A 133 45.43 14.70 27.25
N PRO A 134 44.46 14.94 28.15
CA PRO A 134 43.93 16.28 28.37
C PRO A 134 45.02 17.19 28.94
N LYS A 135 45.00 18.47 28.56
CA LYS A 135 45.98 19.50 28.97
C LYS A 135 45.32 20.66 29.72
N GLY A 136 46.13 21.50 30.37
CA GLY A 136 45.69 22.76 30.98
C GLY A 136 44.90 22.59 32.30
N LYS A 137 43.80 23.36 32.45
CA LYS A 137 42.97 23.44 33.68
C LYS A 137 42.45 22.09 34.17
N LEU A 138 42.20 21.12 33.28
CA LEU A 138 41.73 19.79 33.65
C LEU A 138 42.76 18.99 34.48
N ILE A 139 44.06 19.20 34.24
CA ILE A 139 45.14 18.60 35.04
C ILE A 139 45.24 19.29 36.40
N MET A 140 45.10 20.61 36.43
CA MET A 140 45.22 21.41 37.65
C MET A 140 44.10 21.12 38.65
N ASN A 141 42.89 20.86 38.16
CA ASN A 141 41.73 20.54 39.00
C ASN A 141 41.80 19.12 39.61
N LYS A 142 42.41 18.14 38.93
CA LYS A 142 42.60 16.77 39.45
C LYS A 142 43.62 16.67 40.59
N LYS A 143 44.51 17.66 40.74
CA LYS A 143 45.56 17.67 41.77
C LYS A 143 45.15 18.32 43.08
N LYS A 144 43.97 18.98 43.16
CA LYS A 144 43.44 19.47 44.43
C LYS A 144 42.95 18.26 45.24
N PRO A 145 43.60 17.89 46.35
CA PRO A 145 43.05 16.89 47.25
C PRO A 145 41.73 17.43 47.78
N GLN A 146 40.71 16.58 47.94
CA GLN A 146 39.52 16.96 48.69
C GLN A 146 39.98 17.25 50.12
N LEU A 147 40.09 18.54 50.47
CA LEU A 147 40.28 18.99 51.83
C LEU A 147 38.98 18.63 52.57
N GLU A 148 39.11 17.64 53.44
CA GLU A 148 38.08 17.11 54.32
C GLU A 148 37.39 18.26 55.08
N THR A 149 36.08 18.40 54.89
CA THR A 149 35.22 19.15 55.79
C THR A 149 34.90 18.25 56.98
N ASN A 150 35.56 18.50 58.12
CA ASN A 150 35.00 18.21 59.45
C ASN A 150 33.97 19.28 59.80
#